data_AF-A0A7V4K1D3-F1
#
_entry.id   AF-A0A7V4K1D3-F1
#
_cell.length_a   1.000
_cell.length_b   1.000
_cell.length_c   1.000
_cell.angle_alpha   90.00
_cell.angle_beta   90.00
_cell.angle_gamma   90.00
#
_symmetry.space_group_name_H-M   'P 1'
#
loop_
_entity.id
_entity.type
_entity.pdbx_description
1 polymer ?
#
loop_
_entity_poly.entity_id
_entity_poly.type
_entity_poly.pdbx_seq_one_letter_code
_entity_poly.pdbx_strand_id
1 'polypeptide(L)'
;MRYLRTDKAEFESEWQELLRSRRCSLEEALEVARVILEEVKSKGDEAVVRFTLQFDHVDLREKGMEIPVEAWAGISKDVSPSLKEALLRAREQI
;
A
#
# COMPACT_ATOMS: atom_id res chain seq x y z
N MET A 1 -23.43 5.47 7.12
CA MET A 1 -23.22 4.01 7.05
C MET A 1 -24.45 3.40 6.37
N ARG A 2 -24.30 2.64 5.28
CA ARG A 2 -25.44 2.02 4.58
C ARG A 2 -25.77 0.69 5.27
N TYR A 3 -27.02 0.48 5.65
CA TYR A 3 -27.51 -0.76 6.26
C TYR A 3 -28.38 -1.50 5.25
N LEU A 4 -28.06 -2.76 4.98
CA LEU A 4 -28.88 -3.66 4.18
C LEU A 4 -29.74 -4.52 5.08
N ARG A 5 -30.95 -4.83 4.62
CA ARG A 5 -31.93 -5.64 5.34
C ARG A 5 -32.28 -6.86 4.51
N THR A 6 -32.01 -8.05 5.03
CA THR A 6 -32.21 -9.34 4.33
C THR A 6 -33.68 -9.69 4.09
N ASP A 7 -34.61 -9.03 4.80
CA ASP A 7 -36.04 -9.25 4.70
C ASP A 7 -36.74 -8.37 3.63
N LYS A 8 -35.99 -7.48 2.98
CA LYS A 8 -36.50 -6.64 1.89
C LYS A 8 -36.38 -7.34 0.54
N ALA A 9 -37.37 -7.13 -0.33
CA ALA A 9 -37.36 -7.66 -1.69
C ALA A 9 -36.20 -7.11 -2.53
N GLU A 10 -35.74 -5.89 -2.21
CA GLU A 10 -34.64 -5.20 -2.87
C GLU A 10 -33.26 -5.59 -2.31
N PHE A 11 -33.19 -6.48 -1.31
CA PHE A 11 -31.92 -6.85 -0.67
C PHE A 11 -30.89 -7.33 -1.69
N GLU A 12 -31.27 -8.25 -2.58
CA GLU A 12 -30.34 -8.84 -3.54
C GLU A 12 -29.80 -7.77 -4.50
N SER A 13 -30.65 -6.87 -5.01
CA SER A 13 -30.19 -5.81 -5.92
C SER A 13 -29.29 -4.79 -5.23
N GLU A 14 -29.64 -4.36 -4.01
CA GLU A 14 -28.81 -3.45 -3.21
C GLU A 14 -27.48 -4.08 -2.76
N TRP A 15 -27.48 -5.38 -2.47
CA TRP A 15 -26.28 -6.15 -2.13
C TRP A 15 -25.33 -6.25 -3.33
N GLN A 16 -25.86 -6.61 -4.50
CA GLN A 16 -25.08 -6.68 -5.74
C GLN A 16 -24.51 -5.31 -6.12
N GLU A 17 -25.27 -4.23 -5.92
CA GLU A 17 -24.78 -2.87 -6.13
C GLU A 17 -23.63 -2.53 -5.19
N LEU A 18 -23.73 -2.85 -3.89
CA LEU A 18 -22.66 -2.61 -2.92
C LEU A 18 -21.38 -3.39 -3.26
N LEU A 19 -21.52 -4.65 -3.70
CA LEU A 19 -20.38 -5.46 -4.13
C LEU A 19 -19.74 -4.89 -5.41
N ARG A 20 -20.55 -4.42 -6.37
CA ARG A 20 -20.07 -3.78 -7.60
C ARG A 20 -19.41 -2.44 -7.33
N SER A 21 -19.94 -1.62 -6.43
CA SER A 21 -19.35 -0.32 -6.10
C SER A 21 -17.99 -0.45 -5.38
N ARG A 22 -17.74 -1.59 -4.74
CA ARG A 22 -16.44 -1.94 -4.14
C ARG A 22 -15.48 -2.60 -5.12
N ARG A 23 -15.97 -3.06 -6.28
CA ARG A 23 -15.13 -3.24 -7.47
C ARG A 23 -14.81 -1.87 -8.06
N CYS A 24 -14.07 -1.06 -7.29
CA CYS A 24 -13.35 0.05 -7.87
C CYS A 24 -12.37 -0.51 -8.91
N SER A 25 -12.23 0.23 -10.00
CA SER A 25 -11.73 -0.12 -11.33
C SER A 25 -10.35 -0.80 -11.36
N LEU A 26 -10.34 -2.12 -11.13
CA LEU A 26 -9.17 -2.94 -11.41
C LEU A 26 -8.64 -2.65 -12.82
N GLU A 27 -9.55 -2.47 -13.78
CA GLU A 27 -9.22 -2.15 -15.17
C GLU A 27 -8.47 -0.82 -15.32
N GLU A 28 -8.86 0.24 -14.62
CA GLU A 28 -8.16 1.54 -14.68
C GLU A 28 -6.81 1.47 -13.96
N ALA A 29 -6.75 0.82 -12.80
CA ALA A 29 -5.51 0.61 -12.06
C ALA A 29 -4.50 -0.25 -12.87
N LEU A 30 -5.00 -1.27 -13.59
CA LEU A 30 -4.18 -2.12 -14.45
C LEU A 30 -3.55 -1.34 -15.61
N GLU A 31 -4.28 -0.40 -16.19
CA GLU A 31 -3.74 0.42 -17.29
C GLU A 31 -2.58 1.30 -16.80
N VAL A 32 -2.74 1.96 -15.64
CA VAL A 32 -1.68 2.75 -15.01
C VAL A 32 -0.49 1.87 -14.62
N ALA A 33 -0.74 0.72 -13.98
CA ALA A 33 0.31 -0.20 -13.56
C ALA A 33 1.11 -0.74 -14.74
N ARG A 34 0.47 -1.04 -15.89
CA ARG A 34 1.16 -1.50 -17.10
C ARG A 34 2.16 -0.47 -17.60
N VAL A 35 1.78 0.81 -17.62
CA VAL A 35 2.68 1.91 -18.02
C VAL A 35 3.88 2.01 -17.08
N ILE A 36 3.64 1.94 -15.76
CA ILE A 36 4.72 1.98 -14.77
C ILE A 36 5.70 0.82 -14.97
N LEU A 37 5.19 -0.40 -15.17
CA LEU A 37 6.03 -1.58 -15.38
C LEU A 37 6.88 -1.49 -16.65
N GLU A 38 6.32 -1.04 -17.76
CA GLU A 38 7.08 -0.88 -19.01
C GLU A 38 8.13 0.23 -18.90
N GLU A 39 7.82 1.33 -18.21
CA GLU A 39 8.79 2.40 -17.93
C GLU A 39 9.93 1.93 -17.02
N VAL A 40 9.63 1.17 -15.95
CA VAL A 40 10.67 0.60 -15.08
C VAL A 40 11.51 -0.44 -15.83
N LYS A 41 10.91 -1.27 -16.68
CA LYS A 41 11.63 -2.25 -17.49
C LYS A 41 12.57 -1.60 -18.51
N SER A 42 12.16 -0.48 -19.10
CA SER A 42 12.94 0.22 -20.14
C SER A 42 13.97 1.21 -19.60
N LYS A 43 13.68 1.86 -18.47
CA LYS A 43 14.49 2.96 -17.90
C LYS A 43 15.09 2.65 -16.53
N GLY A 44 14.76 1.51 -15.93
CA GLY A 44 15.32 1.07 -14.65
C GLY A 44 15.10 2.08 -13.52
N ASP A 45 16.17 2.34 -12.76
CA ASP A 45 16.15 3.18 -11.57
C ASP A 45 15.66 4.61 -11.83
N GLU A 46 15.87 5.15 -13.03
CA GLU A 46 15.38 6.50 -13.37
C GLU A 46 13.85 6.58 -13.30
N ALA A 47 13.15 5.53 -13.76
CA ALA A 47 11.70 5.46 -13.67
C ALA A 47 11.25 5.28 -12.21
N VAL A 48 11.98 4.48 -11.41
CA VAL A 48 11.70 4.30 -9.98
C VAL A 48 11.81 5.63 -9.24
N VAL A 49 12.93 6.35 -9.41
CA VAL A 49 13.13 7.69 -8.81
C VAL A 49 12.00 8.64 -9.18
N ARG A 50 11.61 8.68 -10.46
CA ARG A 50 10.54 9.56 -10.93
C ARG A 50 9.20 9.21 -10.30
N PHE A 51 8.83 7.93 -10.27
CA PHE A 51 7.54 7.50 -9.72
C PHE A 51 7.48 7.63 -8.20
N THR A 52 8.57 7.38 -7.47
CA THR A 52 8.63 7.64 -6.03
C THR A 52 8.47 9.12 -5.72
N LEU A 53 9.10 10.02 -6.51
CA LEU A 53 8.87 11.46 -6.34
C LEU A 53 7.42 11.85 -6.63
N GLN A 54 6.80 11.24 -7.64
CA GLN A 54 5.42 11.54 -8.03
C GLN A 54 4.39 11.05 -7.00
N PHE A 55 4.51 9.82 -6.52
CA PHE A 55 3.48 9.17 -5.71
C PHE A 55 3.76 9.24 -4.21
N ASP A 56 5.03 9.16 -3.80
CA ASP A 56 5.42 9.18 -2.39
C ASP A 56 5.95 10.55 -1.94
N HIS A 57 6.17 11.48 -2.89
CA HIS A 57 6.73 12.81 -2.65
C HIS A 57 8.12 12.77 -2.01
N VAL A 58 8.90 11.73 -2.30
CA VAL A 58 10.28 11.54 -1.83
C VAL A 58 11.23 11.61 -3.01
N ASP A 59 12.25 12.47 -2.93
CA ASP A 59 13.35 12.48 -3.91
C ASP A 59 14.42 11.45 -3.52
N LEU A 60 14.44 10.32 -4.21
CA LEU A 60 15.42 9.26 -4.00
C LEU A 60 16.85 9.64 -4.41
N ARG A 61 17.03 10.68 -5.23
CA ARG A 61 18.39 11.17 -5.55
C ARG A 61 19.02 11.85 -4.34
N GLU A 62 18.20 12.45 -3.48
CA GLU A 62 18.64 13.07 -2.24
C GLU A 62 18.67 12.07 -1.07
N LYS A 63 17.65 11.21 -0.98
CA LYS A 63 17.46 10.32 0.18
C LYS A 63 18.14 8.96 0.06
N GLY A 64 18.49 8.54 -1.16
CA GLY A 64 18.89 7.18 -1.46
C GLY A 64 17.68 6.23 -1.52
N MET A 65 17.83 5.15 -2.29
CA MET A 65 16.79 4.12 -2.46
C MET A 65 16.73 3.14 -1.27
N GLU A 66 17.87 2.88 -0.64
CA GLU A 66 18.00 1.96 0.48
C GLU A 66 18.19 2.72 1.79
N ILE A 67 17.56 2.24 2.87
CA ILE A 67 17.81 2.73 4.23
C ILE A 67 19.09 2.06 4.76
N PRO A 68 20.16 2.82 5.05
CA PRO A 68 21.42 2.26 5.50
C PRO A 68 21.27 1.46 6.80
N VAL A 69 22.02 0.36 6.94
CA VAL A 69 21.98 -0.55 8.11
C VAL A 69 22.18 0.23 9.42
N GLU A 70 23.04 1.25 9.40
CA GLU A 70 23.38 2.07 10.55
C GLU A 70 22.18 2.89 11.06
N ALA A 71 21.25 3.27 10.17
CA ALA A 71 20.04 3.99 10.55
C ALA A 71 19.08 3.12 11.38
N TRP A 72 19.03 1.81 11.11
CA TRP A 72 18.17 0.87 11.83
C TRP A 72 18.52 0.73 13.31
N ALA A 73 19.82 0.76 13.64
CA ALA A 73 20.29 0.61 15.01
C ALA A 73 19.78 1.75 15.92
N GLY A 74 19.67 2.97 15.36
CA GLY A 74 19.15 4.15 16.06
C GLY A 74 17.64 4.07 16.30
N ILE A 75 16.87 3.74 15.27
CA ILE A 75 15.39 3.78 15.28
C ILE A 75 14.81 2.79 16.31
N SER A 76 15.49 1.67 16.55
CA SER A 76 15.04 0.67 17.53
C SER A 76 14.94 1.19 18.97
N LYS A 77 15.59 2.33 19.27
CA LYS A 77 15.56 2.99 20.58
C LYS A 77 14.33 3.89 20.76
N ASP A 78 13.74 4.36 19.68
CA ASP A 78 12.58 5.25 19.70
C ASP A 78 11.26 4.47 19.88
N VAL A 79 11.30 3.15 19.74
CA VAL A 79 10.17 2.26 19.98
C VAL A 79 9.99 2.07 21.49
N SER A 80 8.77 2.30 21.99
CA SER A 80 8.46 2.08 23.40
C SER A 80 8.69 0.60 23.80
N PRO A 81 9.13 0.33 25.05
CA PRO A 81 9.39 -1.04 25.50
C PRO A 81 8.19 -1.97 25.34
N SER A 82 6.98 -1.49 25.66
CA SER A 82 5.74 -2.27 25.56
C SER A 82 5.36 -2.60 24.11
N LEU A 83 5.55 -1.66 23.17
CA LEU A 83 5.32 -1.93 21.76
C LEU A 83 6.34 -2.93 21.21
N LYS A 84 7.61 -2.77 21.60
CA LYS A 84 8.68 -3.70 21.20
C LYS A 84 8.41 -5.12 21.70
N GLU A 85 7.99 -5.28 22.95
CA GLU A 85 7.60 -6.58 23.51
C GLU A 85 6.42 -7.20 22.74
N ALA A 86 5.39 -6.40 22.44
CA ALA A 86 4.23 -6.87 21.68
C ALA A 86 4.61 -7.35 20.27
N LEU A 87 5.48 -6.62 19.58
CA LEU A 87 6.00 -7.00 18.25
C LEU A 87 6.84 -8.28 18.32
N LEU A 88 7.70 -8.43 19.35
CA LEU A 88 8.51 -9.64 19.54
C LEU A 88 7.64 -10.86 19.83
N ARG A 89 6.57 -10.71 20.62
CA ARG A 89 5.60 -11.78 20.87
C ARG A 89 4.81 -12.14 19.61
N ALA A 90 4.38 -11.16 18.82
CA ALA A 90 3.66 -11.41 17.57
C ALA A 90 4.53 -12.18 16.56
N ARG A 91 5.82 -11.85 16.46
CA ARG A 91 6.79 -12.57 15.63
C ARG A 91 6.88 -14.05 15.96
N GLU A 92 6.69 -14.45 17.22
CA GLU A 92 6.72 -15.86 17.63
C GLU A 92 5.45 -16.64 17.25
N GLN A 93 4.39 -15.94 16.81
CA GLN A 93 3.08 -16.51 16.51
C GLN A 93 2.69 -16.44 15.03
N ILE A 94 3.55 -15.86 14.18
CA ILE A 94 3.41 -15.74 12.72
C ILE A 94 4.42 -16.67 12.05
#